data_AF-A0A2K2CGM8-F1
#
_entry.id   AF-A0A2K2CGM8-F1
#
_cell.length_a   1.000
_cell.length_b   1.000
_cell.length_c   1.000
_cell.angle_alpha   90.00
_cell.angle_beta   90.00
_cell.angle_gamma   90.00
#
_symmetry.space_group_name_H-M   'P 1'
#
loop_
_entity.id
_entity.type
_entity.pdbx_description
1 polymer ?
#
loop_
_entity_poly.entity_id
_entity_poly.type
_entity_poly.pdbx_seq_one_letter_code
_entity_poly.pdbx_strand_id
1 'polypeptide(L)'
;MEFVWLWKCSSRCWTYLQIEWPGGGDLYDIISSARRDFRRSFFIEVVIICCWNIWKQRNDFIFDGLMPSFRSWKYGFKEDVALLMHRVKPAVADALKSWMRSLL
;
A
#
# COMPACT_ATOMS: atom_id res chain seq x y z
N MET A 1 -2.90 8.82 -11.36
CA MET A 1 -2.41 7.79 -10.43
C MET A 1 -0.94 7.41 -10.68
N GLU A 2 -0.33 7.90 -11.76
CA GLU A 2 1.10 7.73 -12.12
C GLU A 2 2.10 8.25 -11.08
N PHE A 3 1.73 9.28 -10.31
CA PHE A 3 2.63 9.96 -9.38
C PHE A 3 3.01 9.15 -8.13
N VAL A 4 2.31 8.05 -7.83
CA VAL A 4 2.58 7.25 -6.61
C VAL A 4 3.76 6.29 -6.83
N TRP A 5 3.92 5.80 -8.06
CA TRP A 5 5.01 4.89 -8.45
C TRP A 5 6.37 5.59 -8.51
N LEU A 6 6.38 6.88 -8.86
CA LEU A 6 7.60 7.63 -9.16
C LEU A 6 8.22 8.36 -7.95
N TRP A 7 7.57 8.33 -6.78
CA TRP A 7 8.13 8.99 -5.60
C TRP A 7 9.26 8.14 -5.02
N LYS A 8 10.50 8.67 -5.00
CA LYS A 8 11.70 7.94 -4.55
C LYS A 8 11.55 7.28 -3.17
N CYS A 9 10.73 7.83 -2.27
CA CYS A 9 10.51 7.26 -0.93
C CYS A 9 9.42 6.16 -0.86
N SER A 10 8.66 5.91 -1.93
CA SER A 10 7.59 4.89 -1.93
C SER A 10 8.13 3.46 -2.08
N SER A 11 9.34 3.28 -2.62
CA SER A 11 9.98 1.97 -2.78
C SER A 11 10.00 1.16 -1.50
N ARG A 12 10.40 1.76 -0.37
CA ARG A 12 10.43 1.10 0.95
C ARG A 12 9.05 0.68 1.44
N CYS A 13 8.00 1.41 1.03
CA CYS A 13 6.61 1.06 1.34
C CYS A 13 6.21 -0.22 0.59
N TRP A 14 6.51 -0.29 -0.71
CA TRP A 14 6.23 -1.47 -1.53
C TRP A 14 7.05 -2.70 -1.11
N THR A 15 8.34 -2.52 -0.78
CA THR A 15 9.18 -3.58 -0.21
C THR A 15 8.60 -4.13 1.09
N TYR A 16 8.11 -3.26 1.99
CA TYR A 16 7.48 -3.70 3.23
C TYR A 16 6.21 -4.53 2.98
N LEU A 17 5.46 -4.22 1.93
CA LEU A 17 4.25 -4.96 1.54
C LEU A 17 4.55 -6.21 0.72
N GLN A 18 5.83 -6.49 0.41
CA GLN A 18 6.27 -7.59 -0.44
C GLN A 18 5.63 -7.54 -1.83
N ILE A 19 5.45 -6.32 -2.37
CA ILE A 19 4.92 -6.10 -3.71
C ILE A 19 6.06 -5.56 -4.57
N GLU A 20 6.40 -6.31 -5.61
CA GLU A 20 7.36 -5.91 -6.63
C GLU A 20 6.59 -5.46 -7.88
N TRP A 21 6.97 -4.30 -8.40
CA TRP A 21 6.36 -3.75 -9.61
C TRP A 21 7.30 -4.04 -10.79
N PRO A 22 6.88 -4.85 -11.78
CA PRO A 22 7.71 -5.09 -12.95
C PRO A 22 7.94 -3.78 -13.72
N GLY A 23 9.15 -3.60 -14.22
CA GLY A 23 9.51 -2.44 -15.05
C GLY A 23 9.10 -2.65 -16.50
N GLY A 24 8.56 -1.60 -17.13
CA GLY A 24 8.12 -1.63 -18.53
C GLY A 24 6.78 -2.32 -18.75
N GLY A 25 6.18 -2.12 -19.92
CA GLY A 25 4.86 -2.64 -20.28
C GLY A 25 3.70 -1.67 -20.01
N ASP A 26 2.50 -2.05 -20.42
CA ASP A 26 1.28 -1.29 -20.12
C ASP A 26 0.88 -1.45 -18.65
N LEU A 27 0.18 -0.44 -18.12
CA LEU A 27 -0.29 -0.42 -16.74
C LEU A 27 -1.12 -1.66 -16.39
N TYR A 28 -1.95 -2.14 -17.32
CA TYR A 28 -2.76 -3.33 -17.11
C TYR A 28 -1.91 -4.58 -16.85
N ASP A 29 -0.84 -4.75 -17.62
CA ASP A 29 0.05 -5.91 -17.52
C ASP A 29 0.85 -5.88 -16.22
N ILE A 30 1.33 -4.70 -15.84
CA ILE A 30 2.05 -4.45 -14.58
C ILE A 30 1.16 -4.82 -13.38
N ILE A 31 -0.05 -4.28 -13.33
CA ILE A 31 -1.00 -4.55 -12.24
C ILE A 31 -1.41 -6.02 -12.22
N SER A 32 -1.67 -6.61 -13.39
CA SER A 32 -2.08 -8.00 -13.51
C SER A 32 -0.98 -8.96 -13.05
N SER A 33 0.28 -8.65 -13.34
CA SER A 33 1.41 -9.45 -12.85
C SER A 33 1.57 -9.34 -11.34
N ALA A 34 1.64 -8.11 -10.81
CA ALA A 34 1.78 -7.88 -9.37
C ALA A 34 0.64 -8.54 -8.57
N ARG A 35 -0.59 -8.51 -9.11
CA ARG A 35 -1.75 -9.20 -8.50
C ARG A 35 -1.58 -10.71 -8.46
N ARG A 36 -1.07 -11.33 -9.54
CA ARG A 36 -0.81 -12.78 -9.59
C ARG A 36 0.26 -13.17 -8.57
N ASP A 37 1.31 -12.36 -8.44
CA ASP A 37 2.43 -12.63 -7.54
C ASP A 37 2.07 -12.43 -6.07
N PHE A 38 1.18 -11.48 -5.76
CA PHE A 38 0.67 -11.24 -4.41
C PHE A 38 -0.16 -12.41 -3.85
N ARG A 39 -0.78 -13.23 -4.73
CA ARG A 39 -1.50 -14.48 -4.41
C ARG A 39 -2.60 -14.38 -3.34
N ARG A 40 -3.10 -13.17 -3.05
CA ARG A 40 -4.14 -12.92 -2.04
C ARG A 40 -5.29 -12.14 -2.64
N SER A 41 -6.51 -12.42 -2.19
CA SER A 41 -7.74 -11.84 -2.73
C SER A 41 -7.90 -10.34 -2.51
N PHE A 42 -7.15 -9.78 -1.55
CA PHE A 42 -7.23 -8.38 -1.11
C PHE A 42 -6.10 -7.48 -1.66
N PHE A 43 -5.54 -7.85 -2.82
CA PHE A 43 -4.44 -7.09 -3.45
C PHE A 43 -4.79 -5.62 -3.67
N ILE A 44 -5.97 -5.35 -4.23
CA ILE A 44 -6.38 -4.00 -4.62
C ILE A 44 -6.57 -3.12 -3.38
N GLU A 45 -7.16 -3.69 -2.33
CA GLU A 45 -7.35 -3.03 -1.04
C GLU A 45 -6.01 -2.57 -0.46
N VAL A 46 -5.00 -3.45 -0.45
CA VAL A 46 -3.65 -3.12 0.03
C VAL A 46 -3.01 -2.03 -0.81
N VAL A 47 -3.09 -2.13 -2.14
CA VAL A 47 -2.51 -1.14 -3.06
C VAL A 47 -3.17 0.23 -2.85
N ILE A 48 -4.50 0.29 -2.75
CA ILE A 48 -5.24 1.53 -2.54
C ILE A 48 -4.84 2.18 -1.21
N ILE A 49 -4.81 1.42 -0.10
CA ILE A 49 -4.46 1.98 1.21
C ILE A 49 -2.99 2.41 1.27
N CYS A 50 -2.08 1.67 0.61
CA CYS A 50 -0.68 2.07 0.47
C CYS A 50 -0.56 3.41 -0.27
N CYS A 51 -1.18 3.50 -1.45
CA CYS A 51 -1.20 4.70 -2.28
C CYS A 51 -1.79 5.91 -1.55
N TRP A 52 -2.90 5.70 -0.82
CA TRP A 52 -3.54 6.70 0.00
C TRP A 52 -2.59 7.26 1.07
N ASN A 53 -1.87 6.38 1.78
CA ASN A 53 -0.91 6.82 2.80
C ASN A 53 0.33 7.51 2.20
N ILE A 54 0.80 7.09 1.02
CA ILE A 54 1.87 7.81 0.31
C ILE A 54 1.40 9.22 -0.08
N TRP A 55 0.16 9.34 -0.56
CA TRP A 55 -0.43 10.63 -0.89
C TRP A 55 -0.56 11.53 0.34
N LYS A 56 -1.01 11.01 1.49
CA LYS A 56 -1.04 11.75 2.77
C LYS A 56 0.34 12.28 3.13
N GLN A 57 1.36 11.42 3.16
CA GLN A 57 2.74 11.85 3.47
C GLN A 57 3.25 12.97 2.56
N ARG A 58 2.91 12.92 1.26
CA ARG A 58 3.30 13.98 0.32
C ARG A 58 2.56 15.28 0.57
N ASN A 59 1.28 15.21 0.92
CA ASN A 59 0.51 16.40 1.26
C ASN A 59 1.01 17.05 2.55
N ASP A 60 1.25 16.26 3.60
CA ASP A 60 1.79 16.74 4.87
C ASP A 60 3.13 17.46 4.66
N PHE A 61 3.96 16.98 3.72
CA PHE A 61 5.21 17.64 3.35
C PHE A 61 5.00 18.98 2.62
N ILE A 62 4.05 19.04 1.67
CA ILE A 62 3.80 20.23 0.86
C ILE A 62 3.11 21.33 1.67
N PHE A 63 2.12 20.97 2.48
CA PHE A 63 1.24 21.93 3.15
C PHE A 63 1.68 22.22 4.59
N ASP A 64 2.22 21.23 5.30
CA ASP A 64 2.58 21.35 6.72
C ASP A 64 4.10 21.31 6.98
N GLY A 65 4.91 21.12 5.92
CA GLY A 65 6.37 21.03 6.02
C GLY A 65 6.86 19.79 6.78
N LEU A 66 5.99 18.79 7.00
CA LEU A 66 6.32 17.58 7.74
C LEU A 66 7.15 16.63 6.89
N MET A 67 8.33 16.25 7.38
CA MET A 67 9.23 15.37 6.62
C MET A 67 8.61 13.96 6.49
N PRO A 68 8.42 13.44 5.26
CA PRO A 68 7.92 12.09 5.05
C PRO A 68 8.87 11.06 5.67
N SER A 69 8.31 10.07 6.35
CA SER A 69 9.11 8.97 6.90
C SER A 69 8.41 7.63 6.70
N PHE A 70 9.21 6.57 6.57
CA PHE A 70 8.67 5.22 6.51
C PHE A 70 7.91 4.85 7.80
N ARG A 71 8.31 5.40 8.95
CA ARG A 71 7.67 5.14 10.24
C ARG A 71 6.27 5.75 10.32
N SER A 72 6.13 7.03 9.95
CA SER A 72 4.83 7.73 9.90
C SER A 72 3.91 7.10 8.87
N TRP A 73 4.42 6.77 7.68
CA TRP A 73 3.66 6.02 6.68
C TRP A 73 3.18 4.66 7.20
N LYS A 74 4.08 3.85 7.81
CA LYS A 74 3.74 2.50 8.32
C LYS A 74 2.69 2.57 9.43
N TYR A 75 2.73 3.62 10.25
CA TYR A 75 1.72 3.88 11.28
C TYR A 75 0.36 4.17 10.65
N GLY A 76 0.26 5.17 9.76
CA GLY A 76 -0.99 5.52 9.09
C GLY A 76 -1.56 4.39 8.24
N PHE A 77 -0.70 3.62 7.56
CA PHE A 77 -1.11 2.43 6.81
C PHE A 77 -1.78 1.39 7.71
N LYS A 78 -1.23 1.12 8.89
CA LYS A 78 -1.81 0.16 9.84
C LYS A 78 -3.16 0.63 10.36
N GLU A 79 -3.30 1.91 10.68
CA GLU A 79 -4.57 2.49 11.12
C GLU A 79 -5.65 2.38 10.03
N ASP A 80 -5.32 2.77 8.80
CA ASP A 80 -6.27 2.71 7.68
C ASP A 80 -6.65 1.26 7.33
N VAL A 81 -5.72 0.31 7.42
CA VAL A 81 -6.01 -1.12 7.26
C VAL A 81 -6.93 -1.63 8.37
N ALA A 82 -6.72 -1.20 9.62
CA ALA A 82 -7.62 -1.56 10.73
C ALA A 82 -9.04 -1.03 10.48
N LEU A 83 -9.18 0.21 9.99
CA LEU A 83 -10.47 0.77 9.61
C LEU A 83 -11.11 0.02 8.43
N LEU A 84 -10.32 -0.39 7.44
CA LEU A 84 -10.79 -1.18 6.30
C LEU A 84 -11.38 -2.53 6.73
N MET A 85 -10.78 -3.20 7.72
CA MET A 85 -11.28 -4.50 8.22
C MET A 85 -12.73 -4.43 8.70
N HIS A 86 -13.21 -3.27 9.13
CA HIS A 86 -14.61 -3.06 9.53
C HIS A 86 -15.57 -2.86 8.35
N ARG A 87 -15.06 -2.61 7.14
CA ARG A 87 -15.85 -2.27 5.94
C ARG A 87 -15.90 -3.38 4.89
N VAL A 88 -15.00 -4.35 4.97
CA VAL A 88 -14.92 -5.49 4.04
C VAL A 88 -15.65 -6.71 4.61
N LYS A 89 -15.84 -7.72 3.77
CA LYS A 89 -16.44 -9.00 4.19
C LYS A 89 -15.58 -9.66 5.28
N PRO A 90 -16.17 -10.35 6.27
CA PRO A 90 -15.42 -10.98 7.37
C PRO A 90 -14.26 -11.87 6.90
N ALA A 91 -14.47 -12.70 5.88
CA ALA A 91 -13.42 -13.55 5.32
C ALA A 91 -12.21 -12.76 4.77
N VAL A 92 -12.45 -11.57 4.19
CA VAL A 92 -11.39 -10.66 3.73
C VAL A 92 -10.70 -10.00 4.91
N ALA A 93 -11.46 -9.57 5.92
CA ALA A 93 -10.93 -8.98 7.14
C ALA A 93 -10.01 -9.96 7.90
N ASP A 94 -10.41 -11.22 8.04
CA ASP A 94 -9.60 -12.26 8.68
C ASP A 94 -8.31 -12.56 7.90
N ALA A 95 -8.42 -12.63 6.57
CA ALA A 95 -7.26 -12.84 5.70
C ALA A 95 -6.28 -11.65 5.76
N LEU A 96 -6.79 -10.42 5.74
CA LEU A 96 -6.00 -9.20 5.96
C LEU A 96 -5.34 -9.20 7.33
N LYS A 97 -6.06 -9.60 8.39
CA LYS A 97 -5.56 -9.60 9.76
C LYS A 97 -4.43 -10.62 9.94
N SER A 98 -4.59 -11.81 9.37
CA SER A 98 -3.55 -12.84 9.34
C SER A 98 -2.31 -12.34 8.60
N TRP A 99 -2.49 -11.73 7.43
CA TRP A 99 -1.39 -11.17 6.65
C TRP A 99 -0.65 -10.04 7.36
N MET A 100 -1.38 -9.09 7.95
CA MET A 100 -0.77 -7.97 8.68
C MET A 100 0.11 -8.45 9.83
N ARG A 101 -0.23 -9.57 10.48
CA ARG A 101 0.63 -10.20 11.50
C ARG A 101 1.91 -10.80 10.91
N SER A 102 1.88 -11.31 9.68
CA SER A 102 3.08 -11.82 9.00
C SER A 102 4.04 -10.73 8.50
N LEU A 103 3.60 -9.47 8.50
CA LEU A 103 4.45 -8.31 8.16
C LEU A 103 5.11 -7.65 9.39
N LEU A 104 4.76 -8.09 10.59
CA LEU A 104 5.34 -7.62 11.86
C LEU A 104 6.64 -8.36 12.17
#